data_AF-A0A1Q9Y3M0-F1
#
_entry.id   AF-A0A1Q9Y3M0-F1
#
_cell.length_a   1.000
_cell.length_b   1.000
_cell.length_c   1.000
_cell.angle_alpha   90.00
_cell.angle_beta   90.00
_cell.angle_gamma   90.00
#
_symmetry.space_group_name_H-M   'P 1'
#
loop_
_entity.id
_entity.type
_entity.pdbx_description
1 polymer ?
#
loop_
_entity_poly.entity_id
_entity_poly.type
_entity_poly.pdbx_seq_one_letter_code
_entity_poly.pdbx_strand_id
1 'polypeptide(L)' 'MTVHIPLLKIASDIGLSESMLSSWVTHSRPYADGSGYRVFFKVETPGDVRQLLPRITPTNMLIVLAR' A
#
# COMPACT_ATOMS: atom_id res chain seq x y z
N MET A 1 5.40 5.62 19.06
CA MET A 1 6.39 5.59 17.97
C MET A 1 5.64 5.37 16.67
N THR A 2 5.61 6.35 15.78
CA THR A 2 5.02 6.18 14.44
C THR A 2 5.94 5.27 13.64
N VAL A 3 5.59 3.99 13.55
CA VAL A 3 6.33 3.04 12.72
C VAL A 3 6.06 3.40 11.26
N HIS A 4 7.07 4.01 10.62
CA HIS A 4 7.05 4.30 9.21
C HIS A 4 7.38 3.02 8.43
N ILE A 5 6.52 2.63 7.50
CA ILE A 5 6.76 1.46 6.64
C ILE A 5 7.47 1.94 5.38
N PRO A 6 8.72 1.51 5.13
CA PRO A 6 9.47 1.93 3.95
C PRO A 6 8.76 1.53 2.66
N LEU A 7 8.80 2.41 1.65
CA LEU A 7 8.15 2.14 0.36
C LEU A 7 8.66 0.84 -0.29
N LEU A 8 9.97 0.58 -0.16
CA LEU A 8 10.59 -0.67 -0.61
C LEU A 8 9.98 -1.92 0.03
N LYS A 9 9.62 -1.86 1.32
CA LYS A 9 8.93 -2.97 2.00
C LYS A 9 7.53 -3.16 1.43
N ILE A 10 6.82 -2.07 1.20
CA ILE A 10 5.48 -2.07 0.59
C ILE A 10 5.54 -2.67 -0.83
N ALA A 11 6.52 -2.26 -1.62
CA ALA A 11 6.80 -2.79 -2.96
C ALA A 11 6.99 -4.31 -2.94
N SER A 12 7.85 -4.79 -2.03
CA SER A 12 8.11 -6.23 -1.84
C SER A 12 6.88 -7.01 -1.41
N ASP A 13 6.08 -6.48 -0.48
CA ASP A 13 4.92 -7.19 0.07
C ASP A 13 3.77 -7.30 -0.96
N ILE A 14 3.62 -6.30 -1.84
CA ILE A 14 2.59 -6.25 -2.88
C ILE A 14 3.06 -6.91 -4.19
N GLY A 15 4.37 -7.03 -4.41
CA GLY A 15 4.94 -7.55 -5.65
C GLY A 15 4.96 -6.53 -6.79
N LEU A 16 5.08 -5.24 -6.46
CA LEU A 16 5.20 -4.15 -7.43
C LEU A 16 6.55 -3.43 -7.29
N SER A 17 6.92 -2.62 -8.28
CA SER A 17 8.14 -1.82 -8.19
C SER A 17 7.95 -0.60 -7.28
N GLU A 18 9.03 -0.21 -6.59
CA GLU A 18 9.04 0.98 -5.73
C GLU A 18 8.72 2.26 -6.53
N SER A 19 9.28 2.39 -7.74
CA SER A 19 9.03 3.55 -8.62
C SER A 19 7.55 3.69 -8.95
N MET A 20 6.86 2.59 -9.26
CA MET A 20 5.42 2.60 -9.52
C MET A 20 4.64 3.03 -8.29
N LEU A 21 4.96 2.48 -7.11
CA LEU A 21 4.27 2.86 -5.88
C LEU A 21 4.52 4.31 -5.50
N SER A 22 5.72 4.85 -5.75
CA SER A 22 6.07 6.22 -5.35
C SER A 22 5.19 7.29 -6.01
N SER A 23 4.69 7.02 -7.22
CA SER A 23 3.78 7.91 -7.93
C SER A 23 2.38 7.98 -7.30
N TRP A 24 1.94 6.90 -6.63
CA TRP A 24 0.53 6.70 -6.25
C TRP A 24 0.30 6.58 -4.74
N VAL A 25 1.28 6.09 -3.98
CA VAL A 25 1.17 5.95 -2.52
C VAL A 25 1.27 7.33 -1.88
N THR A 26 0.32 7.63 -1.00
CA THR A 26 0.32 8.87 -0.21
C THR A 26 0.94 8.67 1.16
N HIS A 27 0.51 7.61 1.86
CA HIS A 27 1.01 7.24 3.18
C HIS A 27 0.62 5.79 3.51
N SER A 28 1.26 5.23 4.53
CA SER A 28 0.96 3.93 5.10
C SER A 28 0.73 4.03 6.60
N ARG A 29 -0.03 3.10 7.16
CA ARG A 29 -0.24 3.00 8.62
C ARG A 29 -0.23 1.55 9.07
N PRO A 30 0.67 1.16 10.00
CA PRO A 30 0.61 -0.16 10.62
C PRO A 30 -0.60 -0.32 11.52
N TYR A 31 -1.06 -1.56 11.66
CA TYR A 31 -2.02 -1.93 12.69
C TYR A 31 -1.31 -2.06 14.05
N ALA A 32 -2.01 -1.68 15.12
CA ALA A 32 -1.43 -1.66 16.46
C ALA A 32 -1.13 -3.06 17.02
N ASP A 33 -1.81 -4.08 16.51
CA ASP A 33 -1.65 -5.49 16.88
C ASP A 33 -0.54 -6.21 16.10
N GLY A 34 0.13 -5.52 15.16
CA GLY A 34 1.17 -6.11 14.32
C GLY A 34 0.66 -7.05 13.22
N SER A 35 -0.66 -7.13 13.01
CA SER A 35 -1.27 -8.00 11.99
C SER A 35 -0.96 -7.59 10.54
N GLY A 36 -0.33 -6.44 10.35
CA GLY A 36 0.03 -5.89 9.04
C GLY A 36 -0.12 -4.39 9.01
N TYR A 37 -0.54 -3.86 7.87
CA TYR A 37 -0.69 -2.44 7.65
C TYR A 37 -1.64 -2.11 6.49
N ARG A 38 -2.06 -0.84 6.44
CA ARG A 38 -2.83 -0.28 5.35
C ARG A 38 -2.00 0.72 4.55
N VAL A 39 -2.18 0.72 3.24
CA VAL A 39 -1.54 1.64 2.29
C VAL A 39 -2.62 2.45 1.61
N PHE A 40 -2.43 3.77 1.54
CA PHE A 40 -3.38 4.69 0.93
C PHE A 40 -2.84 5.21 -0.40
N PHE A 41 -3.62 5.03 -1.45
CA PHE A 41 -3.30 5.47 -2.80
C PHE A 41 -4.05 6.76 -3.15
N LYS A 42 -3.50 7.56 -4.06
CA LYS A 42 -4.14 8.79 -4.55
C LYS A 42 -5.49 8.47 -5.23
N VAL A 43 -6.43 9.42 -5.20
CA VAL A 43 -7.74 9.25 -5.85
C VAL A 43 -7.61 9.09 -7.36
N GLU A 44 -6.63 9.75 -7.96
CA GLU A 44 -6.28 9.72 -9.39
C GLU A 44 -5.56 8.42 -9.84
N THR A 45 -5.38 7.44 -8.94
CA THR A 45 -4.70 6.19 -9.29
C THR A 45 -5.45 5.49 -10.44
N PRO A 46 -4.80 5.25 -11.59
CA PRO A 46 -5.44 4.67 -12.77
C PRO A 46 -6.05 3.30 -12.51
N GLY A 47 -7.11 2.96 -13.26
CA GLY A 47 -7.77 1.66 -13.17
C GLY A 47 -6.82 0.48 -13.37
N ASP A 48 -5.88 0.59 -14.31
CA ASP A 48 -4.90 -0.46 -14.59
C ASP A 48 -3.97 -0.71 -13.39
N VAL A 49 -3.55 0.36 -12.70
CA VAL A 49 -2.77 0.24 -11.45
C VAL A 49 -3.61 -0.41 -10.36
N ARG A 50 -4.88 -0.04 -10.23
CA ARG A 50 -5.80 -0.63 -9.24
C ARG A 50 -6.03 -2.12 -9.49
N GLN A 51 -6.06 -2.56 -10.75
CA GLN A 51 -6.22 -3.98 -11.10
C GLN A 51 -5.01 -4.82 -10.66
N LEU A 52 -3.82 -4.23 -10.58
CA LEU A 52 -2.62 -4.90 -10.09
C LEU A 52 -2.55 -5.00 -8.56
N LEU A 53 -3.42 -4.29 -7.83
CA LEU A 53 -3.43 -4.21 -6.37
C LEU A 53 -4.48 -5.17 -5.79
N PRO A 54 -4.08 -6.36 -5.30
CA PRO A 54 -5.04 -7.34 -4.81
C PRO A 54 -5.73 -6.80 -3.54
N ARG A 55 -7.07 -6.78 -3.52
CA ARG A 55 -7.88 -6.33 -2.36
C ARG A 55 -7.82 -4.83 -2.09
N ILE A 56 -7.59 -4.00 -3.11
CA ILE A 56 -7.80 -2.56 -2.98
C ILE A 56 -9.30 -2.26 -2.78
N THR A 57 -9.62 -1.43 -1.80
CA THR A 57 -11.00 -1.00 -1.54
C THR A 57 -11.45 0.07 -2.55
N PRO A 58 -12.76 0.36 -2.63
CA PRO A 58 -13.27 1.49 -3.42
C PRO A 58 -12.67 2.84 -3.01
N THR A 59 -12.22 2.97 -1.77
CA THR A 59 -11.57 4.17 -1.19
C THR A 59 -10.06 4.23 -1.43
N ASN A 60 -9.51 3.44 -2.36
CA ASN A 60 -8.09 3.39 -2.68
C ASN A 60 -7.18 3.04 -1.50
N MET A 61 -7.69 2.19 -0.59
CA MET A 61 -6.93 1.64 0.52
C MET A 61 -6.62 0.18 0.24
N LEU A 62 -5.37 -0.22 0.43
CA LEU A 62 -4.91 -1.60 0.33
C LEU A 62 -4.59 -2.13 1.72
N ILE A 63 -5.01 -3.35 2.02
CA ILE A 63 -4.67 -4.05 3.25
C ILE A 63 -3.56 -5.06 2.95
N VAL A 64 -2.41 -4.87 3.60
CA VAL A 64 -1.27 -5.79 3.54
C VAL A 64 -1.17 -6.50 4.88
N LEU A 65 -1.33 -7.83 4.85
CA LEU A 65 -1.21 -8.66 6.04
C LEU A 65 0.26 -8.98 6.30
N ALA A 66 0.66 -9.04 7.56
CA ALA A 66 1.95 -9.56 7.95
C ALA A 66 2.06 -11.03 7.48
N ARG A 67 3.19 -11.36 6.85
CA ARG A 67 3.56 -12.74 6.52
C ARG A 67 4.36 -13.36 7.64
#